data_AF-A0A350HAM1-F1
#
_entry.id   AF-A0A350HAM1-F1
#
_cell.length_a   1.000
_cell.length_b   1.000
_cell.length_c   1.000
_cell.angle_alpha   90.00
_cell.angle_beta   90.00
_cell.angle_gamma   90.00
#
_symmetry.space_group_name_H-M   'P 1'
#
loop_
_entity.id
_entity.type
_entity.pdbx_description
1 polymer ?
#
loop_
_entity_poly.entity_id
_entity_poly.type
_entity_poly.pdbx_seq_one_letter_code
_entity_poly.pdbx_strand_id
1 'polypeptide(L)'
;MSLPINIDDLLKSRTVEKARIEYKTGWNPEGVLHTMCAFANDIHNWGGGYLILGVTANNGISLLPPVGIDKKEIDKLQKEILHLSNKIIPNCNVIIDDQNYMNKHIIIIWVPTGQERPYKAPHSLSSKNQRYNYYVRKGANTCIANRDEEKILHEISDQIPFDDRINYNYDIYDINIEIVDAFLNEVCSDLIGNKSKKDKLMKMNLIGGPPECLRAKNIALILFNDDPERIFPKTEIDIVYFPDG
;
A
#
# COMPACT_ATOMS: atom_id res chain seq x y z
N MET A 1 8.59 12.37 0.83
CA MET A 1 8.53 11.65 2.13
C MET A 1 8.89 10.17 1.92
N SER A 2 10.13 9.71 2.18
CA SER A 2 10.58 8.41 1.65
C SER A 2 9.76 7.16 1.97
N LEU A 3 9.73 6.22 1.02
CA LEU A 3 9.12 4.88 1.06
C LEU A 3 10.07 3.80 1.63
N PRO A 4 9.51 2.68 2.15
CA PRO A 4 10.31 1.58 2.68
C PRO A 4 11.05 0.77 1.62
N ILE A 5 10.66 0.87 0.35
CA ILE A 5 11.25 0.13 -0.77
C ILE A 5 12.10 1.03 -1.67
N ASN A 6 13.14 0.46 -2.28
CA ASN A 6 13.92 1.13 -3.31
C ASN A 6 13.07 1.41 -4.57
N ILE A 7 13.17 2.63 -5.09
CA ILE A 7 12.37 3.09 -6.23
C ILE A 7 12.80 2.43 -7.53
N ASP A 8 14.10 2.15 -7.71
CA ASP A 8 14.61 1.51 -8.93
C ASP A 8 14.06 0.09 -9.06
N ASP A 9 14.00 -0.65 -7.96
CA ASP A 9 13.43 -1.99 -7.92
C ASP A 9 11.91 -2.00 -8.09
N LEU A 10 11.22 -1.00 -7.52
CA LEU A 10 9.78 -0.81 -7.71
C LEU A 10 9.45 -0.53 -9.19
N LEU A 11 10.14 0.43 -9.81
CA LEU A 11 9.93 0.80 -11.22
C LEU A 11 10.32 -0.33 -12.18
N LYS A 12 11.33 -1.13 -11.85
CA LYS A 12 11.73 -2.31 -12.65
C LYS A 12 10.88 -3.55 -12.36
N SER A 13 9.92 -3.46 -11.43
CA SER A 13 9.04 -4.55 -11.01
C SER A 13 9.79 -5.83 -10.64
N ARG A 14 10.94 -5.68 -9.96
CA ARG A 14 11.80 -6.81 -9.55
C ARG A 14 11.32 -7.45 -8.25
N THR A 15 10.78 -6.62 -7.35
CA THR A 15 10.50 -7.00 -5.96
C THR A 15 9.02 -7.07 -5.66
N VAL A 16 8.18 -6.45 -6.50
CA VAL A 16 6.72 -6.37 -6.31
C VAL A 16 6.02 -6.94 -7.54
N GLU A 17 5.03 -7.79 -7.29
CA GLU A 17 4.20 -8.37 -8.36
C GLU A 17 3.54 -7.28 -9.20
N LYS A 18 3.52 -7.46 -10.52
CA LYS A 18 2.97 -6.47 -11.47
C LYS A 18 1.53 -6.07 -11.15
N ALA A 19 0.73 -6.99 -10.60
CA ALA A 19 -0.66 -6.73 -10.28
C ALA A 19 -0.83 -5.73 -9.11
N ARG A 20 0.20 -5.58 -8.26
CA ARG A 20 0.29 -4.60 -7.17
C ARG A 20 0.88 -3.26 -7.60
N ILE A 21 1.22 -3.06 -8.88
CA ILE A 21 1.73 -1.79 -9.40
C ILE A 21 0.77 -1.27 -10.48
N GLU A 22 0.40 0.00 -10.36
CA GLU A 22 -0.34 0.75 -11.37
C GLU A 22 0.50 1.93 -11.84
N TYR A 23 0.81 2.00 -13.13
CA TYR A 23 1.47 3.15 -13.74
C TYR A 23 0.45 4.06 -14.41
N LYS A 24 0.54 5.38 -14.20
CA LYS A 24 -0.24 6.38 -14.93
C LYS A 24 0.67 7.48 -15.47
N THR A 25 0.61 7.70 -16.78
CA THR A 25 1.41 8.72 -17.46
C THR A 25 1.09 10.14 -16.99
N GLY A 26 -0.17 10.41 -16.63
CA GLY A 26 -0.62 11.73 -16.20
C GLY A 26 -1.70 11.65 -15.13
N TRP A 27 -2.26 12.80 -14.78
CA TRP A 27 -3.26 12.92 -13.72
C TRP A 27 -4.66 12.57 -14.22
N ASN A 28 -5.25 11.52 -13.64
CA ASN A 28 -6.66 11.16 -13.81
C ASN A 28 -7.28 10.91 -12.43
N PRO A 29 -7.97 11.89 -11.84
CA PRO A 29 -8.54 11.79 -10.49
C PRO A 29 -9.44 10.56 -10.29
N GLU A 30 -10.33 10.26 -11.24
CA GLU A 30 -11.26 9.12 -11.12
C GLU A 30 -10.51 7.79 -11.20
N GLY A 31 -9.59 7.67 -12.18
CA GLY A 31 -8.77 6.47 -12.32
C GLY A 31 -7.85 6.21 -11.12
N VAL A 32 -7.32 7.27 -10.50
CA VAL A 32 -6.53 7.18 -9.27
C VAL A 32 -7.41 6.75 -8.10
N LEU A 33 -8.57 7.39 -7.91
CA LEU A 33 -9.53 7.07 -6.86
C LEU A 33 -9.99 5.60 -6.91
N HIS A 34 -10.39 5.12 -8.09
CA HIS A 34 -10.86 3.74 -8.25
C HIS A 34 -9.74 2.74 -7.98
N THR A 35 -8.52 3.04 -8.40
CA THR A 35 -7.37 2.16 -8.17
C THR A 35 -6.95 2.13 -6.70
N MET A 36 -6.97 3.28 -6.01
CA MET A 36 -6.76 3.34 -4.57
C MET A 36 -7.81 2.51 -3.82
N CYS A 37 -9.08 2.59 -4.22
CA CYS A 37 -10.15 1.78 -3.65
C CYS A 37 -9.90 0.27 -3.86
N ALA A 38 -9.46 -0.12 -5.06
CA ALA A 38 -9.14 -1.52 -5.36
C ALA A 38 -7.93 -2.05 -4.59
N PHE A 39 -6.87 -1.26 -4.43
CA PHE A 39 -5.72 -1.65 -3.62
C PHE A 39 -6.05 -1.71 -2.13
N ALA A 40 -6.93 -0.84 -1.62
CA ALA A 40 -7.38 -0.93 -0.23
C ALA A 40 -8.25 -2.18 0.03
N ASN A 41 -9.06 -2.58 -0.96
CA ASN A 41 -9.87 -3.80 -0.90
C ASN A 41 -9.05 -5.08 -0.95
N ASP A 42 -7.98 -5.09 -1.74
CA ASP A 42 -6.99 -6.17 -1.80
C ASP A 42 -7.62 -7.57 -1.71
N ILE A 43 -8.49 -7.90 -2.66
CA ILE A 43 -9.32 -9.11 -2.62
C ILE A 43 -8.49 -10.41 -2.53
N HIS A 44 -7.22 -10.35 -2.94
CA HIS A 44 -6.27 -11.46 -2.89
C HIS A 44 -5.32 -11.42 -1.67
N ASN A 45 -5.48 -10.46 -0.76
CA ASN A 45 -4.61 -10.25 0.42
C ASN A 45 -3.12 -10.18 0.07
N TRP A 46 -2.76 -9.44 -0.99
CA TRP A 46 -1.37 -9.24 -1.39
C TRP A 46 -0.62 -8.18 -0.57
N GLY A 47 -1.28 -7.49 0.35
CA GLY A 47 -0.72 -6.39 1.12
C GLY A 47 -0.86 -5.03 0.40
N GLY A 48 -1.90 -4.86 -0.40
CA GLY A 48 -2.20 -3.62 -1.13
C GLY A 48 -1.33 -3.38 -2.35
N GLY A 49 -1.07 -2.11 -2.71
CA GLY A 49 -0.36 -1.79 -3.95
C GLY A 49 0.18 -0.36 -4.07
N TYR A 50 0.92 -0.13 -5.15
CA TYR A 50 1.60 1.12 -5.49
C TYR A 50 1.01 1.71 -6.76
N LEU A 51 0.61 2.98 -6.71
CA LEU A 51 0.24 3.77 -7.88
C LEU A 51 1.33 4.79 -8.16
N ILE A 52 1.85 4.80 -9.38
CA ILE A 52 2.98 5.64 -9.77
C ILE A 52 2.54 6.59 -10.89
N LEU A 53 2.52 7.88 -10.57
CA LEU A 53 2.17 8.96 -11.49
C LEU A 53 3.41 9.52 -12.20
N GLY A 54 3.25 9.89 -13.48
CA GLY A 54 4.33 10.42 -14.32
C GLY A 54 5.14 9.34 -15.04
N VAL A 55 4.69 8.08 -14.98
CA VAL A 55 5.36 6.94 -15.61
C VAL A 55 4.40 6.28 -16.59
N THR A 56 4.84 6.12 -17.84
CA THR A 56 4.11 5.35 -18.83
C THR A 56 4.46 3.89 -18.69
N ALA A 57 3.49 3.00 -18.94
CA ALA A 57 3.75 1.58 -19.03
C ALA A 57 3.28 1.02 -20.37
N ASN A 58 4.00 0.01 -20.85
CA ASN A 58 3.61 -0.83 -21.97
C ASN A 58 3.50 -2.28 -21.46
N ASN A 59 2.32 -2.89 -21.56
CA ASN A 59 2.05 -4.25 -21.07
C ASN A 59 2.49 -4.48 -19.60
N GLY A 60 2.25 -3.50 -18.72
CA GLY A 60 2.58 -3.56 -17.30
C GLY A 60 4.07 -3.40 -16.97
N ILE A 61 4.90 -3.01 -17.95
CA ILE A 61 6.32 -2.70 -17.77
C ILE A 61 6.50 -1.20 -17.92
N SER A 62 7.20 -0.57 -16.96
CA SER A 62 7.49 0.86 -17.01
C SER A 62 8.37 1.20 -18.22
N LEU A 63 8.05 2.30 -18.90
CA LEU A 63 8.89 2.88 -19.94
C LEU A 63 9.78 3.96 -19.30
N LEU A 64 11.08 3.78 -19.43
CA LEU A 64 12.09 4.69 -18.89
C LEU A 64 12.83 5.42 -20.04
N PRO A 65 13.23 6.69 -19.87
CA PRO A 65 12.97 7.53 -18.69
C PRO A 65 11.48 7.90 -18.57
N PRO A 66 10.98 8.17 -17.35
CA PRO A 66 9.58 8.52 -17.15
C PRO A 66 9.25 9.87 -17.79
N VAL A 67 7.97 10.09 -18.12
CA VAL A 67 7.49 11.37 -18.65
C VAL A 67 7.68 12.48 -17.61
N GLY A 68 7.41 12.14 -16.35
CA GLY A 68 7.52 13.01 -15.20
C GLY A 68 6.32 13.94 -15.03
N ILE A 69 6.32 14.64 -13.91
CA ILE A 69 5.34 15.64 -13.49
C ILE A 69 6.07 16.97 -13.33
N ASP A 70 5.44 18.09 -13.66
CA ASP A 70 6.01 19.40 -13.40
C ASP A 70 6.13 19.61 -11.88
N LYS A 71 7.30 20.06 -11.42
CA LYS A 71 7.58 20.36 -10.02
C LYS A 71 6.54 21.31 -9.41
N LYS A 72 6.00 22.24 -10.20
CA LYS A 72 4.96 23.19 -9.74
C LYS A 72 3.62 22.53 -9.41
N GLU A 73 3.35 21.35 -9.95
CA GLU A 73 2.08 20.64 -9.76
C GLU A 73 2.12 19.64 -8.60
N ILE A 74 3.30 19.27 -8.11
CA ILE A 74 3.47 18.21 -7.08
C ILE A 74 2.65 18.51 -5.83
N ASP A 75 2.80 19.70 -5.24
CA ASP A 75 2.08 20.08 -4.01
C ASP A 75 0.56 20.07 -4.18
N LYS A 76 0.09 20.46 -5.37
CA LYS A 76 -1.33 20.45 -5.71
C LYS A 76 -1.83 19.00 -5.79
N LEU A 77 -1.11 18.14 -6.49
CA LEU A 77 -1.46 16.73 -6.67
C LEU A 77 -1.47 15.97 -5.33
N GLN A 78 -0.49 16.21 -4.44
CA GLN A 78 -0.48 15.59 -3.11
C GLN A 78 -1.74 15.92 -2.30
N LYS A 79 -2.18 17.19 -2.32
CA LYS A 79 -3.42 17.62 -1.67
C LYS A 79 -4.66 17.01 -2.30
N GLU A 80 -4.69 16.92 -3.64
CA GLU A 80 -5.80 16.28 -4.35
C GLU A 80 -5.89 14.77 -4.05
N ILE A 81 -4.76 14.05 -4.01
CA ILE A 81 -4.72 12.63 -3.65
C ILE A 81 -5.29 12.41 -2.25
N LEU A 82 -4.88 13.23 -1.27
CA LEU A 82 -5.42 13.15 0.09
C LEU A 82 -6.92 13.47 0.12
N HIS A 83 -7.38 14.43 -0.69
CA HIS A 83 -8.81 14.71 -0.81
C HIS A 83 -9.59 13.55 -1.43
N LEU A 84 -9.01 12.86 -2.42
CA LEU A 84 -9.59 11.66 -3.02
C LEU A 84 -9.65 10.49 -2.02
N SER A 85 -8.62 10.30 -1.20
CA SER A 85 -8.60 9.21 -0.21
C SER A 85 -9.72 9.33 0.83
N ASN A 86 -10.10 10.57 1.17
CA ASN A 86 -11.24 10.88 2.04
C ASN A 86 -12.62 10.75 1.35
N LYS A 87 -12.67 10.52 0.03
CA LYS A 87 -13.93 10.21 -0.69
C LYS A 87 -14.19 8.71 -0.76
N ILE A 88 -13.21 7.89 -0.43
CA ILE A 88 -13.37 6.45 -0.29
C ILE A 88 -14.05 6.21 1.07
N ILE A 89 -15.00 5.28 1.12
CA ILE A 89 -15.74 4.94 2.33
C ILE A 89 -15.47 3.48 2.66
N PRO A 90 -14.94 3.14 3.85
CA PRO A 90 -14.38 4.08 4.84
C PRO A 90 -13.12 4.80 4.32
N ASN A 91 -12.64 5.81 5.05
CA ASN A 91 -11.49 6.61 4.59
C ASN A 91 -10.27 5.73 4.33
N CYS A 92 -9.68 5.88 3.16
CA CYS A 92 -8.48 5.15 2.80
C CYS A 92 -7.23 5.92 3.25
N ASN A 93 -6.35 5.25 3.99
CA ASN A 93 -5.04 5.79 4.35
C ASN A 93 -4.04 5.49 3.24
N VAL A 94 -3.31 6.51 2.80
CA VAL A 94 -2.28 6.38 1.75
C VAL A 94 -1.00 7.07 2.16
N ILE A 95 0.12 6.53 1.71
CA ILE A 95 1.44 7.13 1.89
C ILE A 95 1.88 7.67 0.54
N ILE A 96 2.13 8.98 0.47
CA ILE A 96 2.51 9.68 -0.75
C ILE A 96 3.98 10.07 -0.67
N ASP A 97 4.72 9.78 -1.73
CA ASP A 97 6.13 10.14 -1.85
C ASP A 97 6.43 10.76 -3.21
N ASP A 98 7.10 11.91 -3.21
CA ASP A 98 7.60 12.58 -4.41
C ASP A 98 9.07 12.24 -4.61
N GLN A 99 9.42 11.80 -5.82
CA GLN A 99 10.75 11.29 -6.11
C GLN A 99 11.30 11.87 -7.40
N ASN A 100 12.58 12.22 -7.41
CA ASN A 100 13.29 12.63 -8.61
C ASN A 100 14.05 11.43 -9.18
N TYR A 101 13.53 10.83 -10.25
CA TYR A 101 14.13 9.68 -10.91
C TYR A 101 14.52 10.05 -12.34
N MET A 102 15.78 9.86 -12.71
CA MET A 102 16.32 10.24 -14.02
C MET A 102 16.02 11.71 -14.42
N ASN A 103 16.18 12.66 -13.48
CA ASN A 103 15.88 14.09 -13.65
C ASN A 103 14.41 14.42 -13.97
N LYS A 104 13.50 13.54 -13.56
CA LYS A 104 12.06 13.69 -13.71
C LYS A 104 11.38 13.45 -12.37
N HIS A 105 10.45 14.31 -12.02
CA HIS A 105 9.65 14.12 -10.82
C HIS A 105 8.54 13.12 -11.07
N ILE A 106 8.37 12.17 -10.16
CA ILE A 106 7.26 11.21 -10.13
C ILE A 106 6.61 11.24 -8.75
N ILE A 107 5.34 10.84 -8.67
CA ILE A 107 4.63 10.68 -7.39
C ILE A 107 4.28 9.21 -7.23
N ILE A 108 4.68 8.63 -6.12
CA ILE A 108 4.35 7.27 -5.73
C ILE A 108 3.31 7.34 -4.61
N ILE A 109 2.20 6.63 -4.78
CA ILE A 109 1.12 6.50 -3.81
C ILE A 109 1.09 5.04 -3.38
N TRP A 110 1.53 4.76 -2.17
CA TRP A 110 1.39 3.44 -1.58
C TRP A 110 0.07 3.36 -0.82
N VAL A 111 -0.72 2.36 -1.20
CA VAL A 111 -2.03 2.06 -0.63
C VAL A 111 -1.93 0.70 0.07
N PRO A 112 -1.73 0.67 1.40
CA PRO A 112 -1.74 -0.59 2.14
C PRO A 112 -3.14 -1.22 2.14
N THR A 113 -3.20 -2.50 2.47
CA THR A 113 -4.48 -3.19 2.69
C THR A 113 -5.28 -2.50 3.78
N GLY A 114 -6.52 -2.19 3.46
CA GLY A 114 -7.41 -1.50 4.38
C GLY A 114 -7.86 -2.42 5.52
N GLN A 115 -7.95 -1.84 6.71
CA GLN A 115 -8.37 -2.55 7.93
C GLN A 115 -9.90 -2.62 8.06
N GLU A 116 -10.62 -1.72 7.38
CA GLU A 116 -12.08 -1.58 7.45
C GLU A 116 -12.71 -1.95 6.11
N ARG A 117 -12.28 -3.08 5.53
CA ARG A 117 -12.88 -3.59 4.29
C ARG A 117 -14.38 -3.87 4.51
N PRO A 118 -15.21 -3.82 3.46
CA PRO A 118 -14.87 -3.42 2.11
C PRO A 118 -14.98 -1.89 1.89
N TYR A 119 -14.08 -1.38 1.06
CA TYR A 119 -14.00 0.01 0.62
C TYR A 119 -14.80 0.23 -0.65
N LYS A 120 -15.56 1.31 -0.70
CA LYS A 120 -16.28 1.77 -1.90
C LYS A 120 -15.90 3.19 -2.24
N ALA A 121 -15.89 3.49 -3.54
CA ALA A 121 -15.59 4.83 -4.05
C ALA A 121 -16.68 5.28 -5.02
N PRO A 122 -16.88 6.60 -5.18
CA PRO A 122 -17.84 7.11 -6.14
C PRO A 122 -17.42 6.76 -7.57
N HIS A 123 -18.38 6.43 -8.41
CA HIS A 123 -18.14 6.14 -9.82
C HIS A 123 -17.61 7.36 -10.58
N SER A 124 -18.18 8.53 -10.29
CA SER A 124 -17.71 9.80 -10.83
C SER A 124 -17.51 10.82 -9.72
N LEU A 125 -16.59 11.75 -9.95
CA LEU A 125 -16.36 12.91 -9.09
C LEU A 125 -17.35 14.05 -9.35
N SER A 126 -18.20 13.93 -10.37
CA SER A 126 -19.28 14.88 -10.63
C SER A 126 -20.41 14.77 -9.60
N SER A 127 -21.03 15.90 -9.27
CA SER A 127 -21.97 16.06 -8.16
C SER A 127 -23.41 15.59 -8.42
N LYS A 128 -23.72 15.05 -9.61
CA LYS A 128 -25.07 14.56 -9.94
C LYS A 128 -25.12 13.03 -9.78
N ASN A 129 -25.90 12.55 -8.81
CA ASN A 129 -26.15 11.13 -8.53
C ASN A 129 -24.89 10.28 -8.32
N GLN A 130 -24.23 10.52 -7.19
CA GLN A 130 -23.00 9.83 -6.80
C GLN A 130 -23.27 8.36 -6.42
N ARG A 131 -23.25 7.47 -7.42
CA ARG A 131 -23.28 6.02 -7.20
C ARG A 131 -21.91 5.56 -6.68
N TYR A 132 -21.91 4.81 -5.59
CA TYR A 132 -20.71 4.18 -5.05
C TYR A 132 -20.63 2.74 -5.52
N ASN A 133 -19.42 2.29 -5.86
CA ASN A 133 -19.14 0.89 -6.21
C ASN A 133 -17.91 0.40 -5.45
N TYR A 134 -17.84 -0.91 -5.27
CA TYR A 134 -16.61 -1.60 -4.86
C TYR A 134 -15.72 -1.77 -6.08
N TYR A 135 -14.42 -1.61 -5.90
CA TYR A 135 -13.43 -1.81 -6.95
C TYR A 135 -12.47 -2.92 -6.55
N VAL A 136 -12.02 -3.70 -7.53
CA VAL A 136 -11.07 -4.81 -7.36
C VAL A 136 -10.03 -4.79 -8.46
N ARG A 137 -8.85 -5.36 -8.18
CA ARG A 137 -7.80 -5.58 -9.18
C ARG A 137 -8.02 -6.91 -9.89
N LYS A 138 -8.01 -6.90 -11.21
CA LYS A 138 -8.00 -8.10 -12.07
C LYS A 138 -6.76 -8.05 -12.95
N GLY A 139 -5.71 -8.73 -12.52
CA GLY A 139 -4.37 -8.56 -13.10
C GLY A 139 -3.91 -7.11 -12.99
N ALA A 140 -3.64 -6.46 -14.14
CA ALA A 140 -3.20 -5.07 -14.20
C ALA A 140 -4.34 -4.04 -14.32
N ASN A 141 -5.61 -4.47 -14.21
CA ASN A 141 -6.77 -3.59 -14.41
C ASN A 141 -7.55 -3.38 -13.13
N THR A 142 -8.09 -2.17 -12.97
CA THR A 142 -9.05 -1.83 -11.93
C THR A 142 -10.46 -1.94 -12.50
N CYS A 143 -11.30 -2.77 -11.88
CA CYS A 143 -12.68 -3.01 -12.34
C CYS A 143 -13.68 -2.82 -11.20
N ILE A 144 -14.93 -2.54 -11.54
CA ILE A 144 -16.04 -2.63 -10.60
C ILE A 144 -16.22 -4.10 -10.22
N ALA A 145 -16.36 -4.37 -8.92
CA ALA A 145 -16.62 -5.70 -8.42
C ALA A 145 -17.97 -6.22 -8.95
N ASN A 146 -18.02 -7.47 -9.39
CA ASN A 146 -19.29 -8.15 -9.65
C ASN A 146 -19.92 -8.66 -8.33
N ARG A 147 -21.11 -9.25 -8.40
CA ARG A 147 -21.83 -9.72 -7.20
C ARG A 147 -21.05 -10.76 -6.39
N ASP A 148 -20.33 -11.66 -7.05
CA ASP A 148 -19.56 -12.71 -6.37
C ASP A 148 -18.33 -12.11 -5.68
N GLU A 149 -17.67 -11.15 -6.33
CA GLU A 149 -16.55 -10.40 -5.76
C GLU A 149 -16.98 -9.51 -4.60
N GLU A 150 -18.14 -8.86 -4.68
CA GLU A 150 -18.70 -8.12 -3.54
C GLU A 150 -18.95 -9.05 -2.36
N LYS A 151 -19.48 -10.25 -2.61
CA LYS A 151 -19.68 -11.26 -1.56
C LYS A 151 -18.33 -11.68 -0.94
N ILE A 152 -17.32 -11.96 -1.75
CA ILE A 152 -15.96 -12.28 -1.27
C ILE A 152 -15.40 -11.12 -0.44
N LEU A 153 -15.53 -9.87 -0.92
CA LEU A 153 -15.07 -8.68 -0.20
C LEU A 153 -15.72 -8.55 1.19
N HIS A 154 -17.00 -8.91 1.31
CA HIS A 154 -17.71 -8.97 2.59
C HIS A 154 -17.34 -10.19 3.44
N GLU A 155 -16.94 -11.30 2.84
CA GLU A 155 -16.47 -12.49 3.57
C GLU A 155 -15.05 -12.27 4.14
N ILE A 156 -14.16 -11.64 3.36
CA ILE A 156 -12.79 -11.33 3.79
C ILE A 156 -12.73 -10.09 4.69
N SER A 157 -13.74 -9.21 4.67
CA SER A 157 -13.76 -8.04 5.58
C SER A 157 -13.76 -8.43 7.04
N ASP A 158 -14.27 -9.61 7.36
CA ASP A 158 -14.31 -10.13 8.72
C ASP A 158 -12.97 -10.75 9.15
N GLN A 159 -11.99 -10.85 8.24
CA GLN A 159 -10.70 -11.49 8.48
C GLN A 159 -9.54 -10.66 7.94
N ILE A 160 -9.03 -9.74 8.77
CA ILE A 160 -7.70 -9.16 8.57
C ILE A 160 -6.68 -10.32 8.65
N PRO A 161 -5.73 -10.48 7.72
CA PRO A 161 -4.66 -11.47 7.81
C PRO A 161 -3.92 -11.38 9.15
N PHE A 162 -3.47 -12.52 9.69
CA PHE A 162 -2.92 -12.57 11.05
C PHE A 162 -1.77 -11.59 11.25
N ASP A 163 -0.85 -11.52 10.29
CA ASP A 163 0.31 -10.65 10.24
C ASP A 163 -0.04 -9.16 10.22
N ASP A 164 -1.14 -8.78 9.55
CA ASP A 164 -1.56 -7.38 9.42
C ASP A 164 -2.35 -6.84 10.63
N ARG A 165 -2.76 -7.70 11.56
CA ARG A 165 -3.53 -7.32 12.76
C ARG A 165 -2.69 -6.55 13.76
N ILE A 166 -3.31 -5.57 14.40
CA ILE A 166 -2.78 -4.92 15.61
C ILE A 166 -2.75 -5.94 16.75
N ASN A 167 -1.60 -6.05 17.41
CA ASN A 167 -1.46 -6.80 18.65
C ASN A 167 -1.63 -5.86 19.84
N TYR A 168 -2.74 -5.98 20.56
CA TYR A 168 -3.04 -5.08 21.68
C TYR A 168 -2.18 -5.31 22.92
N ASN A 169 -1.45 -6.44 23.00
CA ASN A 169 -0.58 -6.75 24.12
C ASN A 169 0.80 -6.09 24.02
N TYR A 170 1.19 -5.65 22.82
CA TYR A 170 2.52 -5.13 22.54
C TYR A 170 2.43 -3.73 21.93
N ASP A 171 3.46 -2.93 22.14
CA ASP A 171 3.53 -1.55 21.70
C ASP A 171 4.79 -1.28 20.85
N ILE A 172 5.06 -0.02 20.57
CA ILE A 172 6.20 0.39 19.75
C ILE A 172 7.56 -0.02 20.35
N TYR A 173 7.66 -0.17 21.67
CA TYR A 173 8.90 -0.48 22.36
C TYR A 173 9.33 -1.94 22.15
N ASP A 174 8.38 -2.83 21.88
CA ASP A 174 8.63 -4.25 21.61
C ASP A 174 9.21 -4.51 20.21
N ILE A 175 9.32 -3.49 19.36
CA ILE A 175 9.95 -3.60 18.04
C ILE A 175 11.41 -3.15 18.15
N ASN A 176 12.37 -4.02 17.87
CA ASN A 176 13.78 -3.68 17.82
C ASN A 176 14.10 -2.85 16.56
N ILE A 177 14.49 -1.58 16.79
CA ILE A 177 14.81 -0.64 15.73
C ILE A 177 16.13 -0.95 15.03
N GLU A 178 17.06 -1.65 15.68
CA GLU A 178 18.34 -2.04 15.07
C GLU A 178 18.11 -3.10 13.98
N ILE A 179 17.19 -4.06 14.20
CA ILE A 179 16.80 -5.05 13.19
C ILE A 179 16.09 -4.36 12.02
N VAL A 180 15.20 -3.41 12.31
CA VAL A 180 14.54 -2.58 11.28
C VAL A 180 15.57 -1.82 10.45
N ASP A 181 16.54 -1.17 11.09
CA ASP A 181 17.57 -0.40 10.40
C ASP A 181 18.52 -1.29 9.60
N ALA A 182 18.86 -2.48 10.10
CA ALA A 182 19.61 -3.49 9.35
C ALA A 182 18.87 -3.91 8.07
N PHE A 183 17.58 -4.23 8.17
CA PHE A 183 16.74 -4.56 7.02
C PHE A 183 16.64 -3.41 6.01
N LEU A 184 16.35 -2.19 6.48
CA LEU A 184 16.26 -1.02 5.63
C LEU A 184 17.57 -0.76 4.86
N ASN A 185 18.72 -0.98 5.52
CA ASN A 185 20.04 -0.92 4.89
C ASN A 185 20.22 -2.00 3.82
N GLU A 186 19.85 -3.25 4.11
CA GLU A 186 19.94 -4.37 3.17
C GLU A 186 19.15 -4.10 1.88
N VAL A 187 17.91 -3.61 2.00
CA VAL A 187 17.06 -3.30 0.85
C VAL A 187 17.35 -1.94 0.21
N CYS A 188 18.41 -1.25 0.64
CA CYS A 188 18.80 0.08 0.16
C CYS A 188 17.61 1.07 0.16
N SER A 189 16.87 1.09 1.27
CA SER A 189 15.66 1.91 1.43
C SER A 189 15.98 3.40 1.60
N ASP A 190 15.19 4.27 1.01
CA ASP A 190 15.28 5.72 1.28
C ASP A 190 14.75 6.09 2.69
N LEU A 191 14.26 5.12 3.47
CA LEU A 191 14.00 5.30 4.90
C LEU A 191 15.27 5.33 5.76
N ILE A 192 16.42 4.89 5.24
CA ILE A 192 17.71 4.93 5.95
C ILE A 192 18.04 6.40 6.26
N GLY A 193 18.21 6.73 7.55
CA GLY A 193 18.58 8.08 7.99
C GLY A 193 18.03 8.45 9.37
N ASN A 194 18.21 9.73 9.77
CA ASN A 194 17.81 10.32 11.05
C ASN A 194 16.29 10.51 11.19
N LYS A 195 15.49 9.53 10.77
CA LYS A 195 14.05 9.49 11.07
C LYS A 195 13.83 8.87 12.45
N SER A 196 12.81 9.35 13.16
CA SER A 196 12.45 8.75 14.44
C SER A 196 12.02 7.28 14.26
N LYS A 197 12.19 6.46 15.29
CA LYS A 197 11.69 5.07 15.32
C LYS A 197 10.22 5.01 14.91
N LYS A 198 9.39 5.89 15.49
CA LYS A 198 7.96 6.01 15.17
C LYS A 198 7.71 6.26 13.67
N ASP A 199 8.44 7.19 13.06
CA ASP A 199 8.25 7.50 11.64
C ASP A 199 8.63 6.33 10.75
N LYS A 200 9.73 5.63 11.06
CA LYS A 200 10.15 4.43 10.31
C LYS A 200 9.07 3.35 10.40
N LEU A 201 8.62 3.03 11.61
CA LEU A 201 7.61 1.99 11.85
C LEU A 201 6.25 2.31 11.21
N MET A 202 5.79 3.57 11.28
CA MET A 202 4.57 4.00 10.57
C MET A 202 4.71 3.85 9.05
N LYS A 203 5.85 4.27 8.50
CA LYS A 203 6.09 4.21 7.06
C LYS A 203 6.38 2.82 6.52
N MET A 204 6.72 1.87 7.38
CA MET A 204 6.77 0.45 7.06
C MET A 204 5.43 -0.24 7.33
N ASN A 205 4.41 0.49 7.79
CA ASN A 205 3.10 -0.05 8.16
C ASN A 205 3.20 -1.16 9.24
N LEU A 206 4.15 -1.02 10.17
CA LEU A 206 4.43 -1.98 11.25
C LEU A 206 3.67 -1.68 12.56
N ILE A 207 3.12 -0.48 12.68
CA ILE A 207 2.36 -0.04 13.85
C ILE A 207 1.03 0.54 13.41
N GLY A 208 0.02 0.47 14.28
CA GLY A 208 -1.31 1.03 14.07
C GLY A 208 -1.94 1.53 15.37
N GLY A 209 -3.18 1.98 15.29
CA GLY A 209 -3.90 2.56 16.42
C GLY A 209 -3.81 4.09 16.48
N PRO A 210 -4.52 4.71 17.43
CA PRO A 210 -4.57 6.15 17.53
C PRO A 210 -3.21 6.73 17.98
N PRO A 211 -2.89 8.00 17.67
CA PRO A 211 -1.58 8.60 17.95
C PRO A 211 -1.11 8.51 19.41
N GLU A 212 -2.06 8.50 20.36
CA GLU A 212 -1.86 8.37 21.80
C GLU A 212 -1.67 6.92 22.29
N CYS A 213 -2.02 5.93 21.47
CA CYS A 213 -1.96 4.50 21.83
C CYS A 213 -1.54 3.66 20.62
N LEU A 214 -0.32 3.90 20.14
CA LEU A 214 0.26 3.14 19.04
C LEU A 214 0.62 1.73 19.50
N ARG A 215 0.23 0.76 18.70
CA ARG A 215 0.41 -0.67 18.96
C ARG A 215 1.18 -1.33 17.82
N ALA A 216 1.95 -2.35 18.15
CA ALA A 216 2.65 -3.15 17.15
C ALA A 216 1.63 -3.99 16.35
N LYS A 217 1.88 -4.18 15.06
CA LYS A 217 1.23 -5.25 14.31
C LYS A 217 1.96 -6.58 14.51
N ASN A 218 1.28 -7.69 14.30
CA ASN A 218 1.88 -9.01 14.41
C ASN A 218 3.11 -9.17 13.49
N ILE A 219 3.06 -8.68 12.26
CA ILE A 219 4.21 -8.72 11.33
C ILE A 219 5.45 -8.01 11.89
N ALA A 220 5.24 -6.93 12.64
CA ALA A 220 6.34 -6.19 13.25
C ALA A 220 7.02 -7.00 14.34
N LEU A 221 6.24 -7.74 15.11
CA LEU A 221 6.75 -8.61 16.16
C LEU A 221 7.39 -9.87 15.57
N ILE A 222 6.83 -10.43 14.50
CA ILE A 222 7.38 -11.62 13.83
C ILE A 222 8.76 -11.33 13.24
N LEU A 223 8.92 -10.17 12.57
CA LEU A 223 10.15 -9.86 11.80
C LEU A 223 11.17 -9.02 12.56
N PHE A 224 10.72 -8.21 13.52
CA PHE A 224 11.55 -7.15 14.12
C PHE A 224 11.50 -7.15 15.66
N ASN A 225 11.13 -8.26 16.31
CA ASN A 225 11.33 -8.46 17.74
C ASN A 225 12.61 -9.28 17.99
N ASP A 226 13.19 -9.16 19.19
CA ASP A 226 14.38 -9.92 19.58
C ASP A 226 14.11 -11.41 19.81
N ASP A 227 12.89 -11.77 20.22
CA ASP A 227 12.48 -13.14 20.54
C ASP A 227 11.02 -13.39 20.11
N PRO A 228 10.74 -13.41 18.79
CA PRO A 228 9.39 -13.58 18.26
C PRO A 228 8.75 -14.92 18.67
N GLU A 229 9.55 -15.95 18.94
CA GLU A 229 9.08 -17.29 19.35
C GLU A 229 8.35 -17.28 20.70
N ARG A 230 8.71 -16.36 21.61
CA ARG A 230 7.96 -16.20 22.88
C ARG A 230 6.57 -15.60 22.67
N ILE A 231 6.44 -14.75 21.66
CA ILE A 231 5.19 -14.07 21.33
C ILE A 231 4.28 -14.99 20.52
N PHE A 232 4.88 -15.71 19.56
CA PHE A 232 4.21 -16.62 18.64
C PHE A 232 4.86 -18.01 18.72
N PRO A 233 4.49 -18.83 19.72
CA PRO A 233 5.14 -20.12 19.98
C PRO A 233 5.02 -21.15 18.84
N LYS A 234 4.15 -20.91 17.86
CA LYS A 234 4.01 -21.71 16.63
C LYS A 234 3.54 -20.82 15.47
N THR A 235 4.47 -20.33 14.66
CA THR A 235 4.18 -19.77 13.33
C THR A 235 4.62 -20.76 12.27
N GLU A 236 3.66 -21.32 11.53
CA GLU A 236 3.89 -22.27 10.44
C GLU A 236 3.30 -21.68 9.14
N ILE A 237 3.98 -21.89 8.01
CA ILE A 237 3.47 -21.56 6.68
C ILE A 237 3.23 -22.88 5.95
N ASP A 238 1.96 -23.19 5.68
CA ASP A 238 1.59 -24.38 4.92
C ASP A 238 1.59 -24.07 3.42
N ILE A 239 2.48 -24.73 2.69
CA ILE A 239 2.53 -24.65 1.23
C ILE A 239 1.87 -25.90 0.66
N VAL A 240 0.69 -25.75 0.06
CA VAL A 240 0.01 -26.86 -0.62
C VAL A 240 0.34 -26.80 -2.11
N TYR A 241 1.16 -27.73 -2.57
CA TYR A 241 1.48 -27.90 -3.97
C TYR A 241 0.52 -28.90 -4.61
N PHE A 242 -0.21 -28.48 -5.64
CA PHE A 242 -1.04 -29.34 -6.47
C PHE A 242 -0.28 -29.64 -7.78
N PRO A 243 0.30 -30.85 -7.96
CA PRO A 243 1.11 -31.16 -9.14
C PRO A 243 0.32 -31.20 -10.45
N ASP A 244 -0.97 -31.53 -10.38
CA ASP A 244 -1.78 -31.90 -11.55
C ASP A 244 -2.99 -31.00 -11.84
N GLY A 245 -3.20 -29.91 -11.08
CA GLY A 245 -4.23 -28.88 -11.36
C GLY A 245 -5.67 -29.38 -11.39
#